data_AF-B0BIR9-F1
#
_entry.id   AF-B0BIR9-F1
#
_cell.length_a   1.000
_cell.length_b   1.000
_cell.length_c   1.000
_cell.angle_alpha   90.00
_cell.angle_beta   90.00
_cell.angle_gamma   90.00
#
_symmetry.space_group_name_H-M   'P 1'
#
loop_
_entity.id
_entity.type
_entity.pdbx_description
1 polymer ?
#
loop_
_entity_poly.entity_id
_entity_poly.type
_entity_poly.pdbx_seq_one_letter_code
_entity_poly.pdbx_strand_id
1 'polypeptide(L)'
;GVRRLNEDTMKSTLEEIERRKQSAISAIKDAFGTEKDEDGATLFVSHHLDEIEGTYWKKYLDSSRPEPKRVLDILVFQSHWGEEDDDGIDTFDFTLPGEVTNYVISVRFDEAGDVEEIVMES
;
A
#
# COMPACT_ATOMS: atom_id res chain seq x y z
N GLY A 1 26.08 19.30 18.33
CA GLY A 1 26.63 18.13 17.64
C GLY A 1 25.57 17.08 17.50
N VAL A 2 25.32 16.30 18.54
CA VAL A 2 24.44 15.12 18.53
C VAL A 2 22.96 15.42 18.20
N ARG A 3 22.39 16.49 18.77
CA ARG A 3 20.96 16.82 18.55
C ARG A 3 20.60 17.17 17.09
N ARG A 4 21.51 17.76 16.32
CA ARG A 4 21.26 18.10 14.91
C ARG A 4 21.37 16.88 13.99
N LEU A 5 22.33 15.98 14.25
CA LEU A 5 22.49 14.74 13.47
C LEU A 5 21.23 13.88 13.56
N ASN A 6 20.62 13.76 14.75
CA ASN A 6 19.38 13.01 14.92
C ASN A 6 18.18 13.64 14.18
N GLU A 7 18.10 14.97 14.13
CA GLU A 7 17.04 15.69 13.42
C GLU A 7 17.15 15.51 11.89
N ASP A 8 18.37 15.56 11.34
CA ASP A 8 18.62 15.37 9.90
C ASP A 8 18.36 13.91 9.47
N THR A 9 18.77 12.92 10.26
CA THR A 9 18.48 11.50 9.98
C THR A 9 16.99 11.21 9.99
N MET A 10 16.26 11.66 11.03
CA MET A 10 14.80 11.49 11.09
C MET A 10 14.09 12.13 9.90
N LYS A 11 14.55 13.30 9.47
CA LYS A 11 13.99 14.00 8.32
C LYS A 11 14.20 13.19 7.02
N SER A 12 15.40 12.67 6.82
CA SER A 12 15.73 11.83 5.66
C SER A 12 14.87 10.56 5.62
N THR A 13 14.68 9.89 6.76
CA THR A 13 13.82 8.69 6.87
C THR A 13 12.37 9.00 6.50
N LEU A 14 11.82 10.12 6.97
CA LEU A 14 10.45 10.52 6.62
C LEU A 14 10.28 10.85 5.13
N GLU A 15 11.27 11.51 4.53
CA GLU A 15 11.28 11.80 3.08
C GLU A 15 11.32 10.51 2.26
N GLU A 16 12.11 9.52 2.70
CA GLU A 16 12.20 8.22 2.03
C GLU A 16 10.92 7.38 2.17
N ILE A 17 10.31 7.37 3.37
CA ILE A 17 9.00 6.72 3.60
C ILE A 17 7.96 7.32 2.65
N GLU A 18 7.91 8.64 2.51
CA GLU A 18 6.94 9.29 1.63
C GLU A 18 7.23 8.97 0.15
N ARG A 19 8.50 8.96 -0.27
CA ARG A 19 8.90 8.54 -1.62
C ARG A 19 8.41 7.13 -1.93
N ARG A 20 8.68 6.16 -1.04
CA ARG A 20 8.29 4.76 -1.23
C ARG A 20 6.76 4.57 -1.18
N LYS A 21 6.02 5.33 -0.37
CA LYS A 21 4.54 5.34 -0.43
C LYS A 21 4.01 5.71 -1.81
N GLN A 22 4.53 6.79 -2.39
CA GLN A 22 4.11 7.23 -3.72
C GLN A 22 4.48 6.20 -4.79
N SER A 23 5.69 5.61 -4.70
CA SER A 23 6.14 4.54 -5.58
C SER A 23 5.23 3.31 -5.51
N ALA A 24 4.93 2.83 -4.29
CA ALA A 24 4.03 1.69 -4.07
C ALA A 24 2.64 1.92 -4.65
N ILE A 25 2.02 3.07 -4.38
CA ILE A 25 0.69 3.39 -4.92
C ILE A 25 0.70 3.45 -6.45
N SER A 26 1.75 4.00 -7.06
CA SER A 26 1.90 3.98 -8.52
C SER A 26 1.99 2.54 -9.04
N ALA A 27 2.87 1.74 -8.45
CA ALA A 27 3.10 0.36 -8.86
C ALA A 27 1.83 -0.51 -8.72
N ILE A 28 1.10 -0.36 -7.61
CA ILE A 28 -0.21 -1.01 -7.39
C ILE A 28 -1.19 -0.65 -8.52
N LYS A 29 -1.29 0.62 -8.87
CA LYS A 29 -2.22 1.09 -9.93
C LYS A 29 -1.80 0.65 -11.32
N ASP A 30 -0.50 0.59 -11.59
CA ASP A 30 0.06 0.18 -12.88
C ASP A 30 -0.01 -1.34 -13.10
N ALA A 31 0.19 -2.13 -12.03
CA ALA A 31 0.12 -3.59 -12.07
C ALA A 31 -1.33 -4.12 -12.16
N PHE A 32 -2.30 -3.34 -11.67
CA PHE A 32 -3.70 -3.74 -11.57
C PHE A 32 -4.30 -4.24 -12.89
N GLY A 33 -4.85 -5.46 -12.84
CA GLY A 33 -5.48 -6.14 -13.97
C GLY A 33 -4.51 -6.82 -14.94
N THR A 34 -3.22 -6.88 -14.61
CA THR A 34 -2.24 -7.68 -15.36
C THR A 34 -2.17 -9.11 -14.80
N GLU A 35 -1.72 -10.07 -15.60
CA GLU A 35 -1.53 -11.45 -15.16
C GLU A 35 -0.53 -11.57 -13.99
N LYS A 36 0.45 -10.66 -13.91
CA LYS A 36 1.46 -10.65 -12.84
C LYS A 36 0.91 -10.18 -11.49
N ASP A 37 -0.22 -9.49 -11.49
CA ASP A 37 -0.87 -8.95 -10.29
C ASP A 37 -2.07 -9.81 -9.86
N GLU A 38 -2.19 -11.04 -10.39
CA GLU A 38 -3.34 -11.90 -10.12
C GLU A 38 -3.51 -12.23 -8.63
N ASP A 39 -2.42 -12.27 -7.87
CA ASP A 39 -2.39 -12.49 -6.41
C ASP A 39 -2.24 -11.18 -5.61
N GLY A 40 -2.14 -10.03 -6.30
CA GLY A 40 -1.87 -8.72 -5.72
C GLY A 40 -3.11 -7.84 -5.62
N ALA A 41 -3.02 -6.64 -6.18
CA ALA A 41 -4.09 -5.65 -6.12
C ALA A 41 -5.37 -6.12 -6.84
N THR A 42 -5.22 -6.94 -7.88
CA THR A 42 -6.34 -7.54 -8.62
C THR A 42 -7.15 -8.49 -7.75
N LEU A 43 -6.50 -9.41 -7.03
CA LEU A 43 -7.17 -10.28 -6.06
C LEU A 43 -7.81 -9.46 -4.95
N PHE A 44 -7.06 -8.51 -4.38
CA PHE A 44 -7.55 -7.67 -3.30
C PHE A 44 -8.84 -6.93 -3.68
N VAL A 45 -8.86 -6.25 -4.82
CA VAL A 45 -10.05 -5.49 -5.25
C VAL A 45 -11.23 -6.41 -5.56
N SER A 46 -10.99 -7.50 -6.30
CA SER A 46 -12.08 -8.41 -6.68
C SER A 46 -12.70 -9.09 -5.47
N HIS A 47 -11.87 -9.61 -4.55
CA HIS A 47 -12.30 -10.22 -3.30
C HIS A 47 -13.18 -9.25 -2.48
N HIS A 48 -12.72 -8.03 -2.24
CA HIS A 48 -13.46 -7.09 -1.41
C HIS A 48 -14.73 -6.55 -2.06
N LEU A 49 -14.77 -6.38 -3.39
CA LEU A 49 -16.00 -5.98 -4.08
C LEU A 49 -17.14 -7.01 -3.92
N ASP A 50 -16.81 -8.28 -3.71
CA ASP A 50 -17.78 -9.35 -3.50
C ASP A 50 -18.13 -9.55 -2.01
N GLU A 51 -17.17 -9.34 -1.09
CA GLU A 51 -17.36 -9.59 0.35
C GLU A 51 -17.87 -8.37 1.15
N ILE A 52 -17.49 -7.14 0.77
CA ILE A 52 -17.85 -5.94 1.54
C ILE A 52 -19.20 -5.39 1.11
N GLU A 53 -20.05 -5.05 2.10
CA GLU A 53 -21.36 -4.45 1.85
C GLU A 53 -21.31 -3.14 1.05
N GLY A 54 -22.28 -2.94 0.16
CA GLY A 54 -22.41 -1.74 -0.66
C GLY A 54 -22.53 -0.42 0.12
N THR A 55 -22.94 -0.46 1.39
CA THR A 55 -23.01 0.73 2.26
C THR A 55 -21.62 1.31 2.55
N TYR A 56 -20.62 0.45 2.71
CA TYR A 56 -19.22 0.85 2.88
C TYR A 56 -18.72 1.57 1.62
N TRP A 57 -18.91 0.95 0.45
CA TRP A 57 -18.47 1.55 -0.81
C TRP A 57 -19.15 2.88 -1.08
N LYS A 58 -20.44 2.98 -0.78
CA LYS A 58 -21.18 4.24 -0.96
C LYS A 58 -20.66 5.36 -0.05
N LYS A 59 -20.17 5.03 1.15
CA LYS A 59 -19.57 6.00 2.07
C LYS A 59 -18.25 6.58 1.55
N TYR A 60 -17.40 5.77 0.90
CA TYR A 60 -16.05 6.19 0.48
C TYR A 60 -15.93 6.57 -1.01
N LEU A 61 -16.82 6.05 -1.86
CA LEU A 61 -16.72 6.17 -3.33
C LEU A 61 -18.04 6.59 -4.00
N ASP A 62 -19.05 6.98 -3.21
CA ASP A 62 -20.38 7.42 -3.67
C ASP A 62 -21.13 6.41 -4.57
N SER A 63 -20.70 5.14 -4.57
CA SER A 63 -21.33 4.03 -5.29
C SER A 63 -21.38 2.79 -4.42
N SER A 64 -22.48 2.04 -4.45
CA SER A 64 -22.59 0.75 -3.74
C SER A 64 -21.84 -0.39 -4.42
N ARG A 65 -21.40 -0.19 -5.66
CA ARG A 65 -20.53 -1.11 -6.41
C ARG A 65 -19.64 -0.24 -7.32
N PRO A 66 -18.53 0.30 -6.78
CA PRO A 66 -17.65 1.18 -7.53
C PRO A 66 -16.93 0.42 -8.64
N GLU A 67 -16.39 1.15 -9.61
CA GLU A 67 -15.48 0.54 -10.58
C GLU A 67 -14.23 0.01 -9.86
N PRO A 68 -13.69 -1.17 -10.24
CA PRO A 68 -12.55 -1.76 -9.55
C PRO A 68 -11.36 -0.80 -9.36
N LYS A 69 -11.01 -0.02 -10.38
CA LYS A 69 -9.92 0.96 -10.29
C LYS A 69 -10.14 2.03 -9.22
N ARG A 70 -11.39 2.39 -8.93
CA ARG A 70 -11.73 3.40 -7.92
C ARG A 70 -11.47 2.89 -6.50
N VAL A 71 -11.47 1.57 -6.28
CA VAL A 71 -11.09 0.98 -4.99
C VAL A 71 -9.64 1.31 -4.64
N LEU A 72 -8.74 1.35 -5.63
CA LEU A 72 -7.33 1.71 -5.43
C LEU A 72 -7.12 3.18 -5.05
N ASP A 73 -8.10 4.06 -5.30
CA ASP A 73 -8.01 5.48 -4.97
C ASP A 73 -8.23 5.76 -3.47
N ILE A 74 -8.78 4.81 -2.72
CA ILE A 74 -9.07 4.98 -1.29
C ILE A 74 -8.12 4.20 -0.38
N LEU A 75 -7.14 3.50 -0.95
CA LEU A 75 -6.14 2.78 -0.16
C LEU A 75 -5.44 3.73 0.82
N VAL A 76 -5.30 3.27 2.05
CA VAL A 76 -4.58 3.97 3.11
C VAL A 76 -3.35 3.19 3.50
N PHE A 77 -2.28 3.91 3.81
CA PHE A 77 -1.07 3.33 4.37
C PHE A 77 -1.36 2.78 5.77
N GLN A 78 -0.99 1.53 6.02
CA GLN A 78 -1.19 0.85 7.30
C GLN A 78 0.09 0.78 8.12
N SER A 79 1.15 0.21 7.54
CA SER A 79 2.41 -0.04 8.22
C SER A 79 3.56 -0.18 7.24
N HIS A 80 4.78 0.00 7.75
CA HIS A 80 5.99 -0.39 7.06
C HIS A 80 6.94 -1.07 8.05
N TRP A 81 7.82 -1.91 7.54
CA TRP A 81 8.93 -2.51 8.29
C TRP A 81 10.08 -2.84 7.32
N GLY A 82 11.23 -3.17 7.87
CA GLY A 82 12.40 -3.63 7.14
C GLY A 82 13.47 -4.14 8.10
N GLU A 83 14.52 -4.74 7.56
CA GLU A 83 15.66 -5.19 8.35
C GLU A 83 16.48 -4.00 8.87
N GLU A 84 17.12 -4.17 10.04
CA GLU A 84 17.88 -3.09 10.70
C GLU A 84 19.08 -2.61 9.86
N ASP A 85 19.52 -3.41 8.90
CA ASP A 85 20.72 -3.18 8.09
C ASP A 85 20.45 -2.47 6.74
N ASP A 86 19.18 -2.31 6.31
CA ASP A 86 18.82 -1.81 4.98
C ASP A 86 17.82 -0.63 5.04
N ASP A 87 18.27 0.51 5.58
CA ASP A 87 17.48 1.73 5.83
C ASP A 87 16.17 1.54 6.64
N GLY A 88 15.83 0.31 7.06
CA GLY A 88 14.67 -0.10 7.86
C GLY A 88 13.33 -0.10 7.12
N ILE A 89 13.32 -0.16 5.78
CA ILE A 89 12.15 0.19 4.96
C ILE A 89 11.99 -0.79 3.76
N ASP A 90 11.61 -2.05 3.98
CA ASP A 90 11.59 -3.06 2.90
C ASP A 90 10.18 -3.38 2.42
N THR A 91 9.18 -3.24 3.30
CA THR A 91 7.80 -3.65 3.01
C THR A 91 6.80 -2.62 3.48
N PHE A 92 5.82 -2.32 2.62
CA PHE A 92 4.76 -1.35 2.86
C PHE A 92 3.40 -2.01 2.69
N ASP A 93 2.56 -1.89 3.71
CA ASP A 93 1.19 -2.37 3.66
C ASP A 93 0.20 -1.24 3.43
N PHE A 94 -0.75 -1.53 2.54
CA PHE A 94 -1.90 -0.68 2.26
C PHE A 94 -3.19 -1.46 2.47
N THR A 95 -4.21 -0.80 2.98
CA THR A 95 -5.52 -1.44 3.19
C THR A 95 -6.67 -0.47 2.90
N LEU A 96 -7.89 -0.95 3.09
CA LEU A 96 -9.11 -0.17 3.00
C LEU A 96 -9.37 0.65 4.28
N PRO A 97 -9.85 1.90 4.16
CA PRO A 97 -10.04 2.77 5.31
C PRO A 97 -11.14 2.26 6.25
N GLY A 98 -10.94 2.47 7.56
CA GLY A 98 -11.95 2.18 8.57
C GLY A 98 -12.02 0.73 9.02
N GLU A 99 -10.90 -0.02 8.89
CA GLU A 99 -10.72 -1.35 9.49
C GLU A 99 -11.81 -2.36 9.08
N VAL A 100 -12.31 -2.22 7.84
CA VAL A 100 -13.36 -3.09 7.29
C VAL A 100 -12.85 -4.50 6.98
N THR A 101 -11.53 -4.67 6.94
CA THR A 101 -10.83 -5.89 6.58
C THR A 101 -9.49 -5.97 7.31
N ASN A 102 -8.99 -7.19 7.50
CA ASN A 102 -7.62 -7.43 7.97
C ASN A 102 -6.64 -7.69 6.82
N TYR A 103 -7.15 -7.81 5.59
CA TYR A 103 -6.29 -8.00 4.43
C TYR A 103 -5.54 -6.73 4.09
N VAL A 104 -4.32 -6.90 3.56
CA VAL A 104 -3.46 -5.82 3.09
C VAL A 104 -2.96 -6.12 1.68
N ILE A 105 -2.61 -5.07 0.95
CA ILE A 105 -1.73 -5.15 -0.21
C ILE A 105 -0.33 -4.86 0.33
N SER A 106 0.53 -5.87 0.34
CA SER A 106 1.92 -5.77 0.75
C SER A 106 2.79 -5.50 -0.46
N VAL A 107 3.63 -4.47 -0.36
CA VAL A 107 4.55 -4.04 -1.42
C VAL A 107 5.97 -4.19 -0.90
N ARG A 108 6.74 -5.10 -1.50
CA ARG A 108 8.16 -5.31 -1.17
C ARG A 108 9.03 -4.51 -2.11
N PHE A 109 10.07 -3.90 -1.55
CA PHE A 109 11.11 -3.17 -2.25
C PHE A 109 12.42 -3.96 -2.26
N ASP A 110 13.23 -3.77 -3.30
CA ASP A 110 14.60 -4.26 -3.34
C ASP A 110 15.59 -3.28 -2.67
N GLU A 111 16.87 -3.65 -2.62
CA GLU A 111 17.97 -2.83 -2.08
C GLU A 111 18.13 -1.47 -2.80
N ALA A 112 17.65 -1.36 -4.06
CA ALA A 112 17.65 -0.10 -4.81
C ALA A 112 16.44 0.79 -4.48
N GLY A 113 15.47 0.26 -3.72
CA GLY A 113 14.22 0.91 -3.38
C GLY A 113 13.20 0.91 -4.52
N ASP A 114 13.34 -0.02 -5.47
CA ASP A 114 12.38 -0.31 -6.54
C ASP A 114 11.39 -1.39 -6.09
N VAL A 115 10.17 -1.38 -6.63
CA VAL A 115 9.13 -2.36 -6.25
C VAL A 115 9.45 -3.71 -6.87
N GLU A 116 9.64 -4.72 -6.02
CA GLU A 116 9.94 -6.10 -6.41
C GLU A 116 8.66 -6.95 -6.49
N GLU A 117 7.75 -6.80 -5.52
CA GLU A 117 6.57 -7.65 -5.39
C GLU A 117 5.36 -6.88 -4.85
N ILE A 118 4.17 -7.24 -5.33
CA ILE A 118 2.87 -6.75 -4.86
C ILE A 118 1.98 -7.97 -4.63
N VAL A 119 1.59 -8.21 -3.39
CA VAL A 119 0.82 -9.40 -3.00
C VAL A 119 -0.25 -9.06 -1.97
N MET A 120 -1.38 -9.74 -2.03
CA MET A 120 -2.41 -9.66 -0.99
C MET A 120 -2.04 -10.59 0.18
N GLU A 121 -2.06 -10.06 1.40
CA GLU A 121 -1.76 -10.79 2.64
C GLU A 121 -2.88 -10.61 3.68
N SER A 122 -2.93 -11.48 4.71
CA SER A 122 -3.99 -11.52 5.74
C SER A 122 -3.47 -11.61 7.18
#